data_AF-A0A5J4XUF8-F1
#
_entry.id   AF-A0A5J4XUF8-F1
#
_cell.length_a   1.000
_cell.length_b   1.000
_cell.length_c   1.000
_cell.angle_alpha   90.00
_cell.angle_beta   90.00
_cell.angle_gamma   90.00
#
_symmetry.space_group_name_H-M   'P 1'
#
loop_
_entity.id
_entity.type
_entity.pdbx_description
1 polymer ?
#
loop_
_entity_poly.entity_id
_entity_poly.type
_entity_poly.pdbx_seq_one_letter_code
_entity_poly.pdbx_strand_id
1 'polypeptide(L)'
;MAGTPQYEDQVIRNVFAISLREQDADGTANPPVICLQGLAQELQTEERPLLFGKDTIDRAIMARLLDAPEQYPQWPLHYLIGCYGRATAEIRQISSLRDKEAANRLQLDLQYCKELIASNAGLLLTMADSLFPQPDQAVSQGPLQLLEGLTSSDSGLPSGFLEDLVSRIEPDDLPDLVVRLMTGINQKLLEDITIGENWSGDCVQAILRLTSISKNPSRERSPSRLHG
;
A
#
# COMPACT_ATOMS: atom_id res chain seq x y z
N MET A 1 1.68 -6.68 27.26
CA MET A 1 1.48 -5.37 26.62
C MET A 1 0.96 -5.49 25.20
N ALA A 2 1.26 -6.58 24.46
CA ALA A 2 0.59 -6.88 23.20
C ALA A 2 -0.94 -6.97 23.36
N GLY A 3 -1.69 -6.50 22.36
CA GLY A 3 -3.16 -6.58 22.32
C GLY A 3 -3.90 -5.54 23.16
N THR A 4 -3.25 -4.42 23.49
CA THR A 4 -3.88 -3.21 24.06
C THR A 4 -4.10 -2.17 22.95
N PRO A 5 -5.10 -1.27 23.06
CA PRO A 5 -5.32 -0.21 22.07
C PRO A 5 -4.09 0.67 21.82
N GLN A 6 -3.23 0.86 22.83
CA GLN A 6 -1.99 1.62 22.70
C GLN A 6 -0.94 0.89 21.87
N TYR A 7 -0.88 -0.44 21.97
CA TYR A 7 0.03 -1.23 21.15
C TYR A 7 -0.46 -1.30 19.70
N GLU A 8 -1.76 -1.45 19.48
CA GLU A 8 -2.39 -1.37 18.15
C GLU A 8 -2.13 -0.01 17.48
N ASP A 9 -2.36 1.09 18.20
CA ASP A 9 -2.02 2.45 17.77
C ASP A 9 -0.54 2.55 17.34
N GLN A 10 0.39 2.04 18.17
CA GLN A 10 1.81 2.06 17.84
C GLN A 10 2.15 1.28 16.56
N VAL A 11 1.58 0.08 16.40
CA VAL A 11 1.81 -0.75 15.21
C VAL A 11 1.28 -0.03 13.96
N ILE A 12 0.09 0.57 14.03
CA ILE A 12 -0.50 1.31 12.91
C ILE A 12 0.36 2.54 12.56
N ARG A 13 0.84 3.30 13.56
CA ARG A 13 1.77 4.43 13.34
C ARG A 13 3.02 4.00 12.59
N ASN A 14 3.60 2.87 12.97
CA ASN A 14 4.79 2.33 12.32
C ASN A 14 4.51 1.91 10.87
N VAL A 15 3.38 1.21 10.65
CA VAL A 15 2.98 0.77 9.31
C VAL A 15 2.75 1.94 8.38
N PHE A 16 2.08 2.99 8.84
CA PHE A 16 1.72 4.13 7.98
C PHE A 16 2.70 5.30 8.07
N ALA A 17 3.68 5.28 8.98
CA ALA A 17 4.60 6.40 9.22
C ALA A 17 3.83 7.72 9.44
N ILE A 18 2.84 7.68 10.34
CA ILE A 18 1.97 8.80 10.69
C ILE A 18 1.83 8.95 12.20
N SER A 19 1.40 10.13 12.62
CA SER A 19 1.09 10.46 14.00
C SER A 19 -0.13 11.39 14.11
N LEU A 20 -0.82 11.37 15.26
CA LEU A 20 -1.83 12.37 15.65
C LEU A 20 -1.28 13.43 16.62
N ARG A 21 0.02 13.37 16.95
CA ARG A 21 0.70 14.30 17.86
C ARG A 21 2.00 14.77 17.23
N GLU A 22 2.21 16.08 17.24
CA GLU A 22 3.41 16.70 16.64
C GLU A 22 4.71 16.20 17.26
N GLN A 23 4.71 15.98 18.57
CA GLN A 23 5.86 15.48 19.31
C GLN A 23 6.30 14.07 18.90
N ASP A 24 5.41 13.28 18.28
CA ASP A 24 5.72 11.93 17.80
C ASP A 24 6.06 11.95 16.29
N ALA A 25 6.04 13.12 15.63
CA ALA A 25 6.45 13.27 14.24
C ALA A 25 7.98 13.36 14.13
N ASP A 26 8.52 12.77 13.07
CA ASP A 26 9.95 12.71 12.83
C ASP A 26 10.23 12.80 11.33
N GLY A 27 10.58 14.01 10.88
CA GLY A 27 10.94 14.29 9.49
C GLY A 27 12.26 13.64 9.04
N THR A 28 13.07 13.15 9.99
CA THR A 28 14.38 12.54 9.73
C THR A 28 14.36 11.01 9.70
N ALA A 29 13.25 10.41 10.13
CA ALA A 29 13.03 8.97 10.02
C ALA A 29 12.97 8.52 8.54
N ASN A 30 13.16 7.22 8.31
CA ASN A 30 13.04 6.62 6.98
C ASN A 30 12.02 5.45 7.01
N PRO A 31 10.79 5.64 6.49
CA PRO A 31 10.26 6.89 5.95
C PRO A 31 9.95 7.93 7.05
N PRO A 32 9.83 9.23 6.70
CA PRO A 32 9.46 10.27 7.65
C PRO A 32 8.09 10.02 8.29
N VAL A 33 7.97 10.27 9.59
CA VAL A 33 6.72 10.16 10.35
C VAL A 33 6.00 11.51 10.31
N ILE A 34 4.82 11.55 9.70
CA ILE A 34 4.08 12.79 9.45
C ILE A 34 2.93 12.96 10.45
N CYS A 35 2.81 14.15 11.05
CA CYS A 35 1.66 14.47 11.89
C CYS A 35 0.43 14.85 11.05
N LEU A 36 -0.68 14.13 11.24
CA LEU A 36 -1.97 14.41 10.62
C LEU A 36 -2.75 15.40 11.49
N GLN A 37 -2.31 16.66 11.51
CA GLN A 37 -2.89 17.71 12.37
C GLN A 37 -4.40 17.90 12.15
N GLY A 38 -4.84 17.91 10.88
CA GLY A 38 -6.26 18.05 10.53
C GLY A 38 -7.12 16.94 11.13
N LEU A 39 -6.70 15.68 10.96
CA LEU A 39 -7.39 14.53 11.55
C LEU A 39 -7.35 14.56 13.09
N ALA A 40 -6.24 14.99 13.68
CA ALA A 40 -6.16 15.14 15.14
C ALA A 40 -7.18 16.17 15.67
N GLN A 41 -7.35 17.30 14.98
CA GLN A 41 -8.33 18.32 15.34
C GLN A 41 -9.78 17.81 15.18
N GLU A 42 -10.06 17.06 14.11
CA GLU A 42 -11.37 16.42 13.91
C GLU A 42 -11.72 15.47 15.06
N LEU A 43 -10.79 14.57 15.42
CA LEU A 43 -11.00 13.61 16.51
C LEU A 43 -11.19 14.30 17.86
N GLN A 44 -10.47 15.38 18.14
CA GLN A 44 -10.68 16.18 19.35
C GLN A 44 -12.07 16.82 19.39
N THR A 45 -12.54 17.33 18.25
CA THR A 45 -13.88 17.92 18.11
C THR A 45 -14.98 16.87 18.28
N GLU A 46 -14.73 15.64 17.85
CA GLU A 46 -15.60 14.47 18.08
C GLU A 46 -15.49 13.89 19.50
N GLU A 47 -14.67 14.47 20.39
CA GLU A 47 -14.35 13.94 21.73
C GLU A 47 -13.81 12.50 21.72
N ARG A 48 -13.10 12.12 20.65
CA ARG A 48 -12.51 10.79 20.44
C ARG A 48 -11.05 10.73 20.88
N PRO A 49 -10.57 9.54 21.29
CA PRO A 49 -9.16 9.38 21.64
C PRO A 49 -8.27 9.59 20.41
N LEU A 50 -7.11 10.23 20.63
CA LEU A 50 -6.04 10.35 19.64
C LEU A 50 -5.26 9.04 19.52
N LEU A 51 -5.94 8.01 19.05
CA LEU A 51 -5.41 6.67 18.81
C LEU A 51 -5.86 6.20 17.44
N PHE A 52 -4.94 5.57 16.72
CA PHE A 52 -5.28 4.85 15.51
C PHE A 52 -5.89 3.49 15.84
N GLY A 53 -6.93 3.14 15.09
CA GLY A 53 -7.66 1.89 15.20
C GLY A 53 -8.46 1.64 13.93
N LYS A 54 -9.23 0.56 13.93
CA LYS A 54 -10.05 0.15 12.77
C LYS A 54 -11.01 1.22 12.29
N ASP A 55 -11.48 2.06 13.20
CA ASP A 55 -12.45 3.13 13.02
C ASP A 55 -11.83 4.46 12.56
N THR A 56 -10.51 4.62 12.66
CA THR A 56 -9.80 5.86 12.30
C THR A 56 -8.79 5.67 11.18
N ILE A 57 -8.40 4.43 10.86
CA ILE A 57 -7.33 4.16 9.91
C ILE A 57 -7.67 4.55 8.46
N ASP A 58 -8.92 4.35 8.04
CA ASP A 58 -9.36 4.76 6.70
C ASP A 58 -9.24 6.28 6.51
N ARG A 59 -9.73 7.04 7.50
CA ARG A 59 -9.57 8.50 7.57
C ARG A 59 -8.12 8.94 7.60
N ALA A 60 -7.27 8.19 8.32
CA ALA A 60 -5.84 8.48 8.42
C ALA A 60 -5.11 8.28 7.09
N ILE A 61 -5.43 7.22 6.35
CA ILE A 61 -4.91 7.00 5.00
C ILE A 61 -5.36 8.15 4.09
N MET A 62 -6.65 8.47 4.08
CA MET A 62 -7.18 9.55 3.25
C MET A 62 -6.54 10.89 3.57
N ALA A 63 -6.44 11.27 4.85
CA ALA A 63 -5.77 12.49 5.28
C ALA A 63 -4.31 12.52 4.80
N ARG A 64 -3.60 11.40 4.92
CA ARG A 64 -2.20 11.31 4.49
C ARG A 64 -2.01 11.36 2.97
N LEU A 65 -2.95 10.82 2.19
CA LEU A 65 -2.90 10.84 0.73
C LEU A 65 -3.34 12.20 0.15
N LEU A 66 -4.23 12.92 0.84
CA LEU A 66 -4.67 14.26 0.47
C LEU A 66 -3.64 15.33 0.85
N ASP A 67 -2.93 15.13 1.96
CA ASP A 67 -1.92 16.05 2.48
C ASP A 67 -0.50 15.51 2.27
N ALA A 68 0.00 15.67 1.04
CA ALA A 68 1.34 15.25 0.68
C ALA A 68 2.39 16.17 1.34
N PRO A 69 3.29 15.65 2.20
CA PRO A 69 4.22 16.48 2.94
C PRO A 69 5.27 17.09 2.00
N GLU A 70 5.44 18.40 2.09
CA GLU A 70 6.39 19.16 1.27
C GLU A 70 7.83 18.64 1.38
N GLN A 71 8.21 18.16 2.57
CA GLN A 71 9.57 17.73 2.90
C GLN A 71 9.90 16.32 2.37
N TYR A 72 8.88 15.53 2.02
CA TYR A 72 9.05 14.18 1.50
C TYR A 72 7.97 13.90 0.45
N PRO A 73 8.11 14.46 -0.77
CA PRO A 73 7.15 14.29 -1.85
C PRO A 73 7.29 12.90 -2.47
N GLN A 74 7.03 11.85 -1.68
CA GLN A 74 6.85 10.50 -2.20
C GLN A 74 5.50 10.42 -2.89
N TRP A 75 5.47 9.83 -4.09
CA TRP A 75 4.22 9.62 -4.79
C TRP A 75 3.27 8.74 -3.97
N PRO A 76 1.95 9.05 -3.98
CA PRO A 76 0.97 8.32 -3.19
C PRO A 76 1.05 6.80 -3.32
N LEU A 77 1.20 6.29 -4.55
CA LEU A 77 1.32 4.85 -4.79
C LEU A 77 2.57 4.25 -4.15
N HIS A 78 3.72 4.93 -4.25
CA HIS A 78 4.97 4.47 -3.64
C HIS A 78 4.89 4.45 -2.11
N TYR A 79 4.21 5.44 -1.52
CA TYR A 79 3.91 5.45 -0.09
C TYR A 79 3.08 4.24 0.32
N LEU A 80 2.00 3.94 -0.41
CA LEU A 80 1.13 2.78 -0.15
C LEU A 80 1.88 1.45 -0.29
N ILE A 81 2.73 1.29 -1.31
CA ILE A 81 3.60 0.11 -1.45
C ILE A 81 4.51 -0.04 -0.23
N GLY A 82 5.12 1.05 0.23
CA GLY A 82 5.92 1.07 1.46
C GLY A 82 5.13 0.65 2.69
N CYS A 83 3.91 1.16 2.86
CA CYS A 83 3.01 0.77 3.95
C CYS A 83 2.69 -0.74 3.91
N TYR A 84 2.41 -1.28 2.72
CA TYR A 84 2.14 -2.71 2.57
C TYR A 84 3.36 -3.56 2.96
N GLY A 85 4.56 -3.13 2.57
CA GLY A 85 5.82 -3.76 2.98
C GLY A 85 6.00 -3.78 4.50
N ARG A 86 5.77 -2.64 5.17
CA ARG A 86 5.85 -2.54 6.64
C ARG A 86 4.78 -3.40 7.33
N ALA A 87 3.55 -3.40 6.85
CA ALA A 87 2.49 -4.28 7.38
C ALA A 87 2.86 -5.77 7.25
N THR A 88 3.46 -6.16 6.12
CA THR A 88 3.94 -7.54 5.90
C THR A 88 5.07 -7.90 6.88
N ALA A 89 5.98 -6.97 7.15
CA ALA A 89 7.04 -7.17 8.13
C ALA A 89 6.48 -7.30 9.56
N GLU A 90 5.55 -6.44 9.95
CA GLU A 90 4.88 -6.49 11.26
C GLU A 90 4.14 -7.82 11.46
N ILE A 91 3.40 -8.31 10.45
CA ILE A 91 2.72 -9.62 10.52
C ILE A 91 3.72 -10.76 10.82
N ARG A 92 4.91 -10.72 10.22
CA ARG A 92 5.96 -11.72 10.48
C ARG A 92 6.46 -11.62 11.93
N GLN A 93 6.66 -10.40 12.43
CA GLN A 93 7.13 -10.17 13.80
C GLN A 93 6.11 -10.64 14.84
N ILE A 94 4.83 -10.30 14.67
CA ILE A 94 3.79 -10.66 15.67
C ILE A 94 3.54 -12.16 15.78
N SER A 95 3.86 -12.95 14.73
CA SER A 95 3.75 -14.42 14.78
C SER A 95 4.59 -15.05 15.90
N SER A 96 5.67 -14.37 16.30
CA SER A 96 6.57 -14.77 17.38
C SER A 96 6.09 -14.39 18.78
N LEU A 97 4.99 -13.62 18.90
CA LEU A 97 4.45 -13.22 20.20
C LEU A 97 4.03 -14.43 21.02
N ARG A 98 4.28 -14.34 22.33
CA ARG A 98 3.91 -15.36 23.32
C ARG A 98 2.39 -15.43 23.52
N ASP A 99 1.74 -14.27 23.53
CA ASP A 99 0.29 -14.17 23.60
C ASP A 99 -0.32 -14.37 22.21
N LYS A 100 -0.91 -15.56 22.00
CA LYS A 100 -1.48 -15.96 20.70
C LYS A 100 -2.80 -15.27 20.38
N GLU A 101 -3.58 -14.89 21.38
CA GLU A 101 -4.82 -14.17 21.15
C GLU A 101 -4.54 -12.73 20.70
N ALA A 102 -3.60 -12.07 21.38
CA ALA A 102 -3.14 -10.74 20.96
C ALA A 102 -2.50 -10.78 19.56
N ALA A 103 -1.69 -11.80 19.26
CA ALA A 103 -1.10 -11.97 17.93
C ALA A 103 -2.17 -12.14 16.85
N ASN A 104 -3.20 -12.97 17.08
CA ASN A 104 -4.27 -13.19 16.13
C ASN A 104 -5.09 -11.91 15.86
N ARG A 105 -5.41 -11.12 16.90
CA ARG A 105 -6.13 -9.85 16.72
C ARG A 105 -5.32 -8.87 15.86
N LEU A 106 -4.05 -8.65 16.22
CA LEU A 106 -3.15 -7.79 15.46
C LEU A 106 -2.96 -8.27 14.01
N GLN A 107 -2.93 -9.58 13.79
CA GLN A 107 -2.84 -10.13 12.44
C GLN A 107 -4.07 -9.78 11.61
N LEU A 108 -5.27 -9.84 12.20
CA LEU A 108 -6.51 -9.44 11.52
C LEU A 108 -6.53 -7.94 11.22
N ASP A 109 -6.09 -7.10 12.15
CA ASP A 109 -6.03 -5.65 11.96
C ASP A 109 -5.00 -5.26 10.88
N LEU A 110 -3.83 -5.89 10.88
CA LEU A 110 -2.82 -5.68 9.85
C LEU A 110 -3.29 -6.21 8.48
N GLN A 111 -4.02 -7.33 8.44
CA GLN A 111 -4.62 -7.81 7.20
C GLN A 111 -5.66 -6.82 6.66
N TYR A 112 -6.48 -6.23 7.55
CA TYR A 112 -7.40 -5.16 7.17
C TYR A 112 -6.66 -3.91 6.65
N CYS A 113 -5.55 -3.53 7.28
CA CYS A 113 -4.70 -2.44 6.79
C CYS A 113 -4.16 -2.72 5.38
N LYS A 114 -3.68 -3.94 5.10
CA LYS A 114 -3.22 -4.36 3.77
C LYS A 114 -4.33 -4.27 2.72
N GLU A 115 -5.55 -4.66 3.09
CA GLU A 115 -6.71 -4.55 2.22
C GLU A 115 -7.05 -3.10 1.89
N LEU A 116 -7.03 -2.20 2.87
CA LEU A 116 -7.23 -0.76 2.66
C LEU A 116 -6.13 -0.17 1.77
N ILE A 117 -4.88 -0.53 2.01
CA ILE A 117 -3.73 -0.09 1.21
C ILE A 117 -3.90 -0.52 -0.26
N ALA A 118 -4.21 -1.79 -0.50
CA ALA A 118 -4.44 -2.32 -1.85
C ALA A 118 -5.65 -1.65 -2.54
N SER A 119 -6.73 -1.39 -1.79
CA SER A 119 -7.91 -0.71 -2.32
C SER A 119 -7.59 0.73 -2.75
N ASN A 120 -6.88 1.48 -1.91
CA ASN A 120 -6.47 2.85 -2.24
C ASN A 120 -5.46 2.90 -3.38
N ALA A 121 -4.55 1.91 -3.49
CA ALA A 121 -3.65 1.78 -4.62
C ALA A 121 -4.41 1.48 -5.92
N GLY A 122 -5.46 0.64 -5.86
CA GLY A 122 -6.35 0.39 -7.00
C GLY A 122 -7.03 1.67 -7.48
N LEU A 123 -7.62 2.44 -6.55
CA LEU A 123 -8.23 3.73 -6.86
C LEU A 123 -7.24 4.73 -7.47
N LEU A 124 -6.02 4.81 -6.95
CA LEU A 124 -4.96 5.65 -7.53
C LEU A 124 -4.60 5.26 -8.96
N LEU A 125 -4.68 3.98 -9.31
CA LEU A 125 -4.33 3.49 -10.65
C LEU A 125 -5.47 3.61 -11.66
N THR A 126 -6.73 3.55 -11.20
CA THR A 126 -7.91 3.63 -12.08
C THR A 126 -8.53 5.02 -12.14
N MET A 127 -8.31 5.86 -11.13
CA MET A 127 -8.92 7.19 -10.98
C MET A 127 -7.88 8.28 -10.60
N ALA A 128 -6.63 8.11 -11.06
CA ALA A 128 -5.45 8.90 -10.66
C ALA A 128 -5.66 10.42 -10.62
N ASP A 129 -6.40 10.96 -11.61
CA ASP A 129 -6.48 12.41 -11.86
C ASP A 129 -7.51 13.14 -10.99
N SER A 130 -8.38 12.40 -10.29
CA SER A 130 -9.56 12.99 -9.64
C SER A 130 -9.58 12.87 -8.11
N LEU A 131 -8.81 11.95 -7.52
CA LEU A 131 -8.98 11.56 -6.11
C LEU A 131 -7.90 12.10 -5.18
N PHE A 132 -6.63 12.13 -5.60
CA PHE A 132 -5.51 12.52 -4.74
C PHE A 132 -4.56 13.47 -5.48
N PRO A 133 -4.02 14.50 -4.81
CA PRO A 133 -2.99 15.34 -5.38
C PRO A 133 -1.76 14.52 -5.77
N GLN A 134 -1.38 14.59 -7.06
CA GLN A 134 -0.24 13.87 -7.61
C GLN A 134 0.56 14.80 -8.53
N PRO A 135 1.90 14.68 -8.57
CA PRO A 135 2.69 15.36 -9.60
C PRO A 135 2.30 14.85 -11.00
N ASP A 136 2.34 15.72 -12.01
CA ASP A 136 2.03 15.38 -13.41
C ASP A 136 2.80 14.15 -13.90
N GLN A 137 4.05 13.97 -13.43
CA GLN A 137 4.84 12.81 -13.75
C GLN A 137 4.22 11.51 -13.23
N ALA A 138 3.74 11.49 -11.98
CA ALA A 138 3.10 10.31 -11.39
C ALA A 138 1.82 9.95 -12.16
N VAL A 139 1.00 10.96 -12.46
CA VAL A 139 -0.19 10.84 -13.29
C VAL A 139 0.14 10.23 -14.66
N SER A 140 1.14 10.79 -15.35
CA SER A 140 1.55 10.34 -16.68
C SER A 140 2.06 8.89 -16.70
N GLN A 141 2.72 8.45 -15.62
CA GLN A 141 3.20 7.08 -15.50
C GLN A 141 2.07 6.10 -15.18
N GLY A 142 1.07 6.52 -14.39
CA GLY A 142 -0.05 5.68 -14.00
C GLY A 142 0.42 4.29 -13.52
N PRO A 143 -0.06 3.19 -14.12
CA PRO A 143 0.40 1.83 -13.77
C PRO A 143 1.91 1.59 -13.89
N LEU A 144 2.62 2.31 -14.76
CA LEU A 144 4.06 2.13 -14.95
C LEU A 144 4.89 2.47 -13.70
N GLN A 145 4.30 3.15 -12.72
CA GLN A 145 4.91 3.33 -11.39
C GLN A 145 5.24 1.99 -10.71
N LEU A 146 4.54 0.89 -11.04
CA LEU A 146 4.84 -0.46 -10.51
C LEU A 146 6.00 -1.15 -11.22
N LEU A 147 6.47 -0.61 -12.36
CA LEU A 147 7.40 -1.30 -13.24
C LEU A 147 8.74 -1.60 -12.55
N GLU A 148 9.27 -0.66 -11.77
CA GLU A 148 10.52 -0.86 -11.05
C GLU A 148 10.40 -2.02 -10.06
N GLY A 149 9.36 -2.04 -9.23
CA GLY A 149 9.14 -3.14 -8.28
C GLY A 149 8.79 -4.48 -8.93
N LEU A 150 8.33 -4.49 -10.18
CA LEU A 150 8.09 -5.72 -10.94
C LEU A 150 9.36 -6.28 -11.56
N THR A 151 10.26 -5.40 -12.02
CA THR A 151 11.43 -5.74 -12.85
C THR A 151 12.76 -5.65 -12.12
N SER A 152 12.77 -5.28 -10.84
CA SER A 152 13.96 -5.21 -10.01
C SER A 152 13.99 -6.34 -8.99
N SER A 153 15.05 -7.15 -9.02
CA SER A 153 15.34 -8.13 -7.97
C SER A 153 15.64 -7.48 -6.61
N ASP A 154 16.22 -6.27 -6.59
CA ASP A 154 16.68 -5.59 -5.37
C ASP A 154 15.59 -4.74 -4.70
N SER A 155 14.64 -4.21 -5.48
CA SER A 155 13.56 -3.32 -5.03
C SER A 155 12.16 -3.88 -5.32
N GLY A 156 12.03 -5.21 -5.26
CA GLY A 156 10.80 -5.92 -5.61
C GLY A 156 9.56 -5.47 -4.83
N LEU A 157 8.39 -5.59 -5.46
CA LEU A 157 7.11 -5.37 -4.79
C LEU A 157 6.96 -6.27 -3.56
N PRO A 158 6.38 -5.77 -2.45
CA PRO A 158 6.08 -6.59 -1.29
C PRO A 158 5.26 -7.83 -1.65
N SER A 159 5.61 -8.97 -1.06
CA SER A 159 4.91 -10.24 -1.30
C SER A 159 3.41 -10.13 -1.03
N GLY A 160 2.58 -10.50 -2.01
CA GLY A 160 1.12 -10.45 -1.91
C GLY A 160 0.50 -9.11 -2.35
N PHE A 161 1.31 -8.05 -2.53
CA PHE A 161 0.77 -6.73 -2.87
C PHE A 161 0.07 -6.73 -4.21
N LEU A 162 0.68 -7.33 -5.24
CA LEU A 162 0.13 -7.33 -6.59
C LEU A 162 -1.15 -8.16 -6.68
N GLU A 163 -1.20 -9.28 -5.95
CA GLU A 163 -2.37 -10.14 -5.85
C GLU A 163 -3.53 -9.43 -5.14
N ASP A 164 -3.26 -8.78 -4.01
CA ASP A 164 -4.27 -8.00 -3.28
C ASP A 164 -4.73 -6.80 -4.11
N LEU A 165 -3.81 -6.09 -4.77
CA LEU A 165 -4.13 -4.96 -5.65
C LEU A 165 -5.05 -5.38 -6.79
N VAL A 166 -4.69 -6.42 -7.53
CA VAL A 166 -5.51 -6.88 -8.66
C VAL A 166 -6.88 -7.38 -8.20
N SER A 167 -6.99 -7.94 -7.00
CA SER A 167 -8.29 -8.32 -6.43
C SER A 167 -9.23 -7.13 -6.15
N ARG A 168 -8.70 -5.89 -6.13
CA ARG A 168 -9.44 -4.65 -5.88
C ARG A 168 -9.75 -3.87 -7.16
N ILE A 169 -9.10 -4.19 -8.26
CA ILE A 169 -9.35 -3.56 -9.56
C ILE A 169 -10.56 -4.24 -10.19
N GLU A 170 -11.49 -3.45 -10.75
CA GLU A 170 -12.65 -4.01 -11.42
C GLU A 170 -12.23 -4.78 -12.68
N PRO A 171 -12.91 -5.90 -13.03
CA PRO A 171 -12.48 -6.77 -14.12
C PRO A 171 -12.33 -6.07 -15.47
N ASP A 172 -13.13 -5.02 -15.72
CA ASP A 172 -13.10 -4.25 -16.97
C ASP A 172 -11.88 -3.33 -17.07
N ASP A 173 -11.30 -2.90 -15.94
CA ASP A 173 -10.13 -2.03 -15.88
C ASP A 173 -8.80 -2.83 -15.90
N LEU A 174 -8.85 -4.11 -15.51
CA LEU A 174 -7.67 -4.96 -15.40
C LEU A 174 -6.90 -5.15 -16.72
N PRO A 175 -7.54 -5.31 -17.90
CA PRO A 175 -6.82 -5.42 -19.16
C PRO A 175 -5.95 -4.19 -19.47
N ASP A 176 -6.42 -2.97 -19.21
CA ASP A 176 -5.64 -1.74 -19.45
C ASP A 176 -4.39 -1.71 -18.55
N LEU A 177 -4.56 -2.02 -17.27
CA LEU A 177 -3.46 -2.15 -16.31
C LEU A 177 -2.39 -3.13 -16.84
N VAL A 178 -2.82 -4.35 -17.20
CA VAL A 178 -1.90 -5.41 -17.64
C VAL A 178 -1.21 -5.03 -18.95
N VAL A 179 -1.93 -4.48 -19.93
CA VAL A 179 -1.36 -4.06 -21.22
C VAL A 179 -0.31 -2.97 -21.01
N ARG A 180 -0.57 -1.97 -20.17
CA ARG A 180 0.40 -0.91 -19.86
C ARG A 180 1.66 -1.48 -19.20
N LEU A 181 1.51 -2.32 -18.18
CA LEU A 181 2.64 -2.95 -17.50
C LEU A 181 3.46 -3.84 -18.44
N MET A 182 2.81 -4.67 -19.25
CA MET A 182 3.47 -5.52 -20.23
C MET A 182 4.22 -4.70 -21.29
N THR A 183 3.64 -3.58 -21.74
CA THR A 183 4.29 -2.67 -22.67
C THR A 183 5.56 -2.06 -22.05
N GLY A 184 5.48 -1.62 -20.79
CA GLY A 184 6.63 -1.11 -20.05
C GLY A 184 7.74 -2.15 -19.84
N ILE A 185 7.37 -3.39 -19.47
CA ILE A 185 8.33 -4.50 -19.32
C ILE A 185 9.02 -4.80 -20.66
N ASN A 186 8.26 -4.86 -21.75
CA ASN A 186 8.82 -5.10 -23.09
C ASN A 186 9.78 -3.98 -23.51
N GLN A 187 9.44 -2.72 -23.22
CA GLN A 187 10.33 -1.59 -23.50
C GLN A 187 11.65 -1.70 -22.73
N LYS A 188 11.57 -1.95 -21.42
CA LYS A 188 12.76 -2.14 -20.57
C LYS A 188 13.62 -3.32 -21.05
N LEU A 189 12.99 -4.43 -21.43
CA LEU A 189 13.69 -5.59 -21.99
C LEU A 189 14.44 -5.24 -23.28
N LEU A 190 13.86 -4.44 -24.18
CA LEU A 190 14.53 -4.01 -25.40
C LEU A 190 15.73 -3.10 -25.10
N GLU A 191 15.61 -2.23 -24.10
CA GLU A 191 16.71 -1.37 -23.63
C GLU A 191 17.86 -2.23 -23.10
N ASP A 192 17.59 -3.19 -22.22
CA ASP A 192 18.61 -4.08 -21.62
C ASP A 192 19.30 -4.97 -22.68
N ILE A 193 18.54 -5.51 -23.66
CA ILE A 193 19.10 -6.29 -24.78
C ILE A 193 20.08 -5.45 -25.60
N THR A 194 19.78 -4.16 -25.79
CA THR A 194 20.61 -3.26 -26.59
C THR A 194 21.93 -2.92 -25.88
N ILE A 195 21.95 -2.95 -24.55
CA ILE A 195 23.11 -2.62 -23.71
C ILE A 195 24.04 -3.84 -23.54
N GLY A 196 23.62 -5.04 -23.98
CA GLY A 196 24.44 -6.26 -23.91
C GLY A 196 24.58 -6.82 -22.50
N GLU A 197 23.75 -6.35 -21.56
CA GLU A 197 23.65 -6.93 -20.23
C GLU A 197 22.92 -8.28 -20.30
N ASN A 198 23.31 -9.20 -19.43
CA ASN A 198 22.69 -10.52 -19.31
C ASN A 198 21.17 -10.37 -19.28
N TRP A 199 20.47 -11.18 -20.10
CA TRP A 199 19.03 -11.37 -20.07
C TRP A 199 18.51 -11.21 -18.64
N SER A 200 17.87 -10.07 -18.35
CA SER A 200 17.36 -9.79 -17.02
C SER A 200 16.29 -10.84 -16.72
N GLY A 201 16.67 -11.83 -15.90
CA GLY A 201 15.73 -12.82 -15.37
C GLY A 201 14.53 -12.14 -14.73
N ASP A 202 14.71 -10.91 -14.26
CA ASP A 202 13.70 -10.10 -13.59
C ASP A 202 12.56 -9.69 -14.52
N CYS A 203 12.83 -9.26 -15.76
CA CYS A 203 11.77 -8.98 -16.74
C CYS A 203 10.97 -10.25 -17.09
N VAL A 204 11.63 -11.41 -17.20
CA VAL A 204 10.95 -12.69 -17.44
C VAL A 204 10.09 -13.08 -16.24
N GLN A 205 10.61 -12.93 -15.00
CA GLN A 205 9.85 -13.17 -13.78
C GLN A 205 8.66 -12.22 -13.65
N ALA A 206 8.80 -10.95 -14.05
CA ALA A 206 7.71 -9.98 -14.08
C ALA A 206 6.55 -10.44 -14.99
N ILE A 207 6.88 -10.90 -16.20
CA ILE A 207 5.90 -11.44 -17.16
C ILE A 207 5.20 -12.68 -16.59
N LEU A 208 5.95 -13.60 -15.98
CA LEU A 208 5.38 -14.80 -15.37
C LEU A 208 4.43 -14.45 -14.21
N ARG A 209 4.78 -13.47 -13.38
CA ARG A 209 3.91 -12.98 -12.30
C ARG A 209 2.62 -12.38 -12.86
N LEU A 210 2.69 -11.46 -13.82
CA LEU A 210 1.50 -10.85 -14.42
C LEU A 210 0.58 -11.87 -15.11
N THR A 211 1.15 -12.83 -15.84
CA THR A 211 0.37 -13.89 -16.49
C THR A 211 -0.27 -14.87 -15.50
N SER A 212 0.37 -15.11 -14.35
CA SER A 212 -0.23 -15.93 -13.28
C SER A 212 -1.46 -15.27 -12.65
N ILE A 213 -1.44 -13.94 -12.54
CA ILE A 213 -2.52 -13.15 -11.93
C ILE A 213 -3.72 -13.04 -12.87
N SER A 214 -3.48 -12.82 -14.17
CA SER A 214 -4.55 -12.81 -15.19
C SER A 214 -5.32 -14.12 -15.29
N LYS A 215 -4.69 -15.26 -14.97
CA LYS A 215 -5.33 -16.59 -15.03
C LYS A 215 -6.20 -16.93 -13.82
N ASN A 216 -6.24 -16.08 -12.79
CA ASN A 216 -6.97 -16.36 -11.56
C ASN A 216 -8.04 -15.27 -11.23
N PRO A 217 -9.06 -15.08 -12.09
CA PRO A 217 -10.12 -14.09 -11.85
C PRO A 217 -11.11 -14.50 -10.73
N SER A 218 -10.93 -15.65 -10.07
CA SER A 218 -11.91 -16.23 -9.16
C SER A 218 -11.43 -16.26 -7.71
N ARG A 219 -11.47 -15.11 -7.04
CA ARG A 219 -11.85 -15.08 -5.61
C ARG A 219 -13.25 -14.53 -5.55
N GLU A 220 -14.23 -15.44 -5.60
CA GLU A 220 -15.64 -15.16 -5.31
C GLU A 220 -15.71 -14.28 -4.06
N ARG A 221 -16.12 -13.02 -4.25
CA ARG A 221 -16.53 -12.13 -3.17
C ARG A 221 -17.63 -12.89 -2.43
N SER A 222 -17.32 -13.41 -1.24
CA SER A 222 -18.35 -13.94 -0.35
C SER A 222 -19.39 -12.83 -0.14
N PRO A 223 -20.68 -13.06 -0.43
CA PRO A 223 -21.67 -12.02 -0.28
C PRO A 223 -21.75 -11.62 1.19
N SER A 224 -21.55 -10.32 1.40
CA SER A 224 -21.82 -9.60 2.63
C SER A 224 -23.07 -10.16 3.31
N ARG A 225 -22.93 -10.76 4.49
CA ARG A 225 -24.06 -10.93 5.40
C ARG A 225 -24.49 -9.55 5.86
N LEU A 226 -25.36 -8.93 5.07
CA LEU A 226 -26.24 -7.87 5.50
C LEU A 226 -27.66 -8.42 5.48
N HIS A 227 -28.32 -8.26 6.63
CA HIS A 227 -29.76 -8.23 6.93
C HIS A 227 -30.21 -9.26 7.96
N GLY A 228 -30.71 -8.73 9.09
CA GLY A 228 -31.78 -9.32 9.89
C GLY A 228 -31.32 -10.10 11.10
#